data_AF-A0A442UEW4-F1
#
_entry.id   AF-A0A442UEW4-F1
#
_cell.length_a   1.000
_cell.length_b   1.000
_cell.length_c   1.000
_cell.angle_alpha   90.00
_cell.angle_beta   90.00
_cell.angle_gamma   90.00
#
_symmetry.space_group_name_H-M   'P 1'
#
loop_
_entity.id
_entity.type
_entity.pdbx_description
1 polymer ?
#
loop_
_entity_poly.entity_id
_entity_poly.type
_entity_poly.pdbx_seq_one_letter_code
_entity_poly.pdbx_strand_id
1 'polypeptide(L)'
;MRVDAVDSNDLLADARAALARLAPEERALLREADPFRPPMQIAELLEATVPPTSWVDWLDRAADVSFVSALDVARQANNEWPINATAGDPVAVQALAAALDRAQVSDVAAERTAQALPYLVAWLQRVPDFPRAAMTPIYASLLTLFALSRARGATTYDSSQVLIGALLTSGLDSKAYKALIADINEIAGDGFGIDMIYWILEIVEDLGELRCRYQIHRRADVSPETIAAPRATVKPRLRIRSVAPRESELHWGWLWNLLDFCGG
;
A
#
# COMPACT_ATOMS: atom_id res chain seq x y z
N MET A 1 15.34 2.97 -50.62
CA MET A 1 16.09 3.56 -49.50
C MET A 1 15.06 4.04 -48.49
N ARG A 2 14.81 3.24 -47.46
CA ARG A 2 13.81 3.51 -46.42
C ARG A 2 14.58 4.25 -45.32
N VAL A 3 14.27 5.51 -45.08
CA VAL A 3 14.83 6.25 -43.94
C VAL A 3 13.94 5.88 -42.78
N ASP A 4 14.44 5.03 -41.89
CA ASP A 4 13.78 4.77 -40.61
C ASP A 4 13.76 6.09 -39.84
N ALA A 5 12.58 6.65 -39.64
CA ALA A 5 12.39 7.75 -38.72
C ALA A 5 12.63 7.18 -37.32
N VAL A 6 13.86 7.29 -36.82
CA VAL A 6 14.13 7.04 -35.40
C VAL A 6 13.25 8.01 -34.64
N ASP A 7 12.31 7.47 -33.87
CA ASP A 7 11.34 8.28 -33.15
C ASP A 7 12.11 9.14 -32.13
N SER A 8 11.74 10.41 -31.99
CA SER A 8 12.44 11.34 -31.09
C SER A 8 12.45 10.82 -29.64
N ASN A 9 11.45 10.00 -29.29
CA ASN A 9 11.35 9.31 -28.00
C ASN A 9 12.42 8.22 -27.83
N ASP A 10 12.78 7.48 -28.88
CA ASP A 10 13.79 6.42 -28.81
C ASP A 10 15.19 7.01 -28.61
N LEU A 11 15.49 8.13 -29.28
CA LEU A 11 16.75 8.86 -29.12
C LEU A 11 16.92 9.43 -27.70
N LEU A 12 15.83 9.92 -27.10
CA LEU A 12 15.83 10.40 -25.72
C LEU A 12 16.00 9.24 -24.72
N ALA A 13 15.35 8.10 -24.96
CA ALA A 13 15.50 6.90 -24.15
C ALA A 13 16.94 6.38 -24.15
N ASP A 14 17.58 6.33 -25.33
CA ASP A 14 18.98 5.92 -25.48
C ASP A 14 19.95 6.90 -24.81
N ALA A 15 19.72 8.21 -24.95
CA ALA A 15 20.50 9.23 -24.27
C ALA A 15 20.42 9.09 -22.74
N ARG A 16 19.22 8.85 -22.20
CA ARG A 16 19.03 8.59 -20.76
C ARG A 16 19.70 7.31 -20.31
N ALA A 17 19.59 6.23 -21.08
CA ALA A 17 20.26 4.97 -20.77
C ALA A 17 21.79 5.12 -20.77
N ALA A 18 22.34 5.98 -21.63
CA ALA A 18 23.75 6.33 -21.64
C ALA A 18 24.16 7.15 -20.41
N LEU A 19 23.37 8.16 -20.04
CA LEU A 19 23.61 8.95 -18.82
C LEU A 19 23.48 8.10 -17.56
N ALA A 20 22.49 7.20 -17.50
CA ALA A 20 22.25 6.27 -16.39
C ALA A 20 23.48 5.40 -16.05
N ARG A 21 24.28 5.04 -17.06
CA ARG A 21 25.51 4.24 -16.90
C ARG A 21 26.67 5.01 -16.29
N LEU A 22 26.62 6.34 -16.27
CA LEU A 22 27.66 7.18 -15.68
C LEU A 22 27.48 7.27 -14.17
N ALA A 23 28.59 7.17 -13.45
CA ALA A 23 28.65 7.43 -12.02
C ALA A 23 28.32 8.90 -11.70
N PRO A 24 27.82 9.22 -10.49
CA PRO A 24 27.47 10.59 -10.11
C PRO A 24 28.63 11.58 -10.28
N GLU A 25 29.86 11.12 -10.02
CA GLU A 25 31.10 11.90 -10.16
C GLU A 25 31.43 12.20 -11.63
N GLU A 26 31.22 11.24 -12.53
CA GLU A 26 31.45 11.40 -13.97
C GLU A 26 30.45 12.37 -14.58
N ARG A 27 29.19 12.33 -14.14
CA ARG A 27 28.17 13.33 -14.54
C ARG A 27 28.53 14.72 -14.05
N ALA A 28 29.13 14.84 -12.86
CA ALA A 28 29.60 16.13 -12.36
C ALA A 28 30.76 16.69 -13.19
N LEU A 29 31.69 15.84 -13.61
CA LEU A 29 32.78 16.24 -14.51
C LEU A 29 32.24 16.71 -15.88
N LEU A 30 31.24 16.03 -16.44
CA LEU A 30 30.60 16.44 -17.71
C LEU A 30 29.83 17.76 -17.60
N ARG A 31 29.28 18.09 -16.42
CA ARG A 31 28.64 19.39 -16.16
C ARG A 31 29.61 20.55 -16.22
N GLU A 32 30.85 20.34 -15.81
CA GLU A 32 31.85 21.39 -15.73
C GLU A 32 32.72 21.50 -16.99
N ALA A 33 32.86 20.40 -17.75
CA ALA A 33 33.67 20.36 -18.96
C ALA A 33 32.97 20.95 -20.19
N ASP A 34 33.56 21.97 -20.80
CA ASP A 34 33.23 22.34 -22.19
C ASP A 34 33.87 21.31 -23.14
N PRO A 35 33.19 20.84 -24.21
CA PRO A 35 31.93 21.31 -24.80
C PRO A 35 30.64 20.61 -24.29
N PHE A 36 30.71 19.85 -23.20
CA PHE A 36 29.60 19.01 -22.71
C PHE A 36 28.63 19.76 -21.79
N ARG A 37 29.02 20.92 -21.25
CA ARG A 37 28.14 21.74 -20.42
C ARG A 37 26.81 22.12 -21.09
N PRO A 38 26.76 22.69 -22.32
CA PRO A 38 25.48 22.99 -22.98
C PRO A 38 24.58 21.77 -23.23
N PRO A 39 25.06 20.64 -23.79
CA PRO A 39 24.21 19.46 -23.96
C PRO A 39 23.80 18.82 -22.62
N MET A 40 24.60 18.91 -21.55
CA MET A 40 24.20 18.45 -20.21
C MET A 40 23.06 19.29 -19.63
N GLN A 41 23.11 20.61 -19.77
CA GLN A 41 22.01 21.49 -19.33
C GLN A 41 20.70 21.22 -20.10
N ILE A 42 20.82 20.98 -21.40
CA ILE A 42 19.66 20.60 -22.24
C ILE A 42 19.14 19.22 -21.83
N ALA A 43 20.01 18.25 -21.57
CA ALA A 43 19.61 16.93 -21.10
C ALA A 43 18.89 17.00 -19.73
N GLU A 44 19.36 17.82 -18.79
CA GLU A 44 18.71 18.02 -17.49
C GLU A 44 17.35 18.71 -17.63
N LEU A 45 17.22 19.71 -18.52
CA LEU A 45 15.95 20.35 -18.83
C LEU A 45 14.96 19.38 -19.51
N LEU A 46 15.47 18.51 -20.37
CA LEU A 46 14.68 17.45 -21.02
C LEU A 46 14.28 16.39 -19.99
N GLU A 47 15.16 15.96 -19.09
CA GLU A 47 14.83 15.02 -18.02
C GLU A 47 13.72 15.54 -17.09
N ALA A 48 13.71 16.85 -16.81
CA ALA A 48 12.66 17.53 -16.05
C ALA A 48 11.30 17.57 -16.79
N THR A 49 11.30 17.42 -18.13
CA THR A 49 10.09 17.44 -18.96
C THR A 49 9.62 16.04 -19.38
N VAL A 50 10.46 15.02 -19.28
CA VAL A 50 10.06 13.63 -19.54
C VAL A 50 9.12 13.15 -18.43
N PRO A 51 7.91 12.63 -18.72
CA PRO A 51 7.02 12.11 -17.69
C PRO A 51 7.64 10.86 -17.02
N PRO A 52 7.39 10.63 -15.72
CA PRO A 52 7.81 9.38 -15.08
C PRO A 52 7.17 8.18 -15.78
N THR A 53 7.89 7.06 -15.79
CA THR A 53 7.47 5.81 -16.46
C THR A 53 7.19 4.68 -15.46
N SER A 54 7.41 4.93 -14.17
CA SER A 54 7.21 3.97 -13.10
C SER A 54 6.84 4.69 -11.79
N TRP A 55 6.24 3.95 -10.85
CA TRP A 55 5.90 4.49 -9.53
C TRP A 55 7.12 4.93 -8.74
N VAL A 56 8.26 4.25 -8.91
CA VAL A 56 9.52 4.65 -8.27
C VAL A 56 9.98 6.00 -8.81
N ASP A 57 9.99 6.18 -10.14
CA ASP A 57 10.36 7.46 -10.76
C ASP A 57 9.41 8.59 -10.33
N TRP A 58 8.12 8.28 -10.20
CA TRP A 58 7.11 9.25 -9.76
C TRP A 58 7.34 9.69 -8.31
N LEU A 59 7.61 8.73 -7.41
CA LEU A 59 7.86 8.97 -5.98
C LEU A 59 9.15 9.77 -5.79
N ASP A 60 10.21 9.46 -6.52
CA ASP A 60 11.47 10.20 -6.47
C ASP A 60 11.31 11.65 -6.93
N ARG A 61 10.34 11.93 -7.81
CA ARG A 61 10.00 13.28 -8.30
C ARG A 61 8.92 13.99 -7.51
N ALA A 62 8.24 13.31 -6.57
CA ALA A 62 7.12 13.89 -5.85
C ALA A 62 7.50 15.15 -5.05
N ALA A 63 8.77 15.27 -4.64
CA ALA A 63 9.31 16.44 -3.95
C ALA A 63 9.58 17.65 -4.87
N ASP A 64 9.66 17.45 -6.19
CA ASP A 64 10.02 18.50 -7.13
C ASP A 64 8.86 19.48 -7.33
N VAL A 65 9.07 20.75 -6.96
CA VAL A 65 8.06 21.81 -7.08
C VAL A 65 7.61 22.00 -8.54
N SER A 66 8.49 21.76 -9.51
CA SER A 66 8.19 21.87 -10.94
C SER A 66 7.28 20.76 -11.47
N PHE A 67 7.07 19.68 -10.70
CA PHE A 67 6.18 18.59 -11.05
C PHE A 67 4.70 18.94 -10.79
N VAL A 68 4.19 19.94 -11.51
CA VAL A 68 2.85 20.51 -11.31
C VAL A 68 1.73 19.50 -11.61
N SER A 69 1.92 18.63 -12.61
CA SER A 69 0.95 17.62 -13.04
C SER A 69 1.08 16.28 -12.30
N ALA A 70 1.73 16.24 -11.13
CA ALA A 70 2.03 15.01 -10.40
C ALA A 70 0.82 14.09 -10.23
N LEU A 71 -0.32 14.64 -9.80
CA LEU A 71 -1.53 13.84 -9.57
C LEU A 71 -2.16 13.32 -10.87
N ASP A 72 -2.16 14.12 -11.94
CA ASP A 72 -2.68 13.70 -13.24
C ASP A 72 -1.84 12.55 -13.83
N VAL A 73 -0.52 12.64 -13.67
CA VAL A 73 0.39 11.55 -14.05
C VAL A 73 0.18 10.31 -13.21
N ALA A 74 -0.05 10.44 -11.89
CA ALA A 74 -0.40 9.31 -11.02
C ALA A 74 -1.73 8.64 -11.42
N ARG A 75 -2.72 9.43 -11.84
CA ARG A 75 -3.98 8.90 -12.37
C ARG A 75 -3.76 8.11 -13.65
N GLN A 76 -2.91 8.60 -14.55
CA GLN A 76 -2.62 7.94 -15.82
C GLN A 76 -1.79 6.65 -15.64
N ALA A 77 -0.86 6.67 -14.67
CA ALA A 77 -0.04 5.52 -14.29
C ALA A 77 -0.87 4.27 -13.99
N ASN A 78 -2.04 4.44 -13.37
CA ASN A 78 -2.96 3.34 -13.08
C ASN A 78 -3.36 2.53 -14.32
N ASN A 79 -3.37 3.13 -15.51
CA ASN A 79 -3.75 2.45 -16.75
C ASN A 79 -2.53 2.09 -17.61
N GLU A 80 -1.55 3.00 -17.70
CA GLU A 80 -0.48 2.92 -18.69
C GLU A 80 0.74 2.13 -18.23
N TRP A 81 1.09 2.17 -16.94
CA TRP A 81 2.35 1.58 -16.51
C TRP A 81 2.25 0.06 -16.36
N PRO A 82 3.24 -0.69 -16.91
CA PRO A 82 3.24 -2.13 -16.86
C PRO A 82 3.41 -2.64 -15.43
N ILE A 83 2.65 -3.66 -15.06
CA ILE A 83 2.69 -4.23 -13.71
C ILE A 83 3.63 -5.44 -13.58
N ASN A 84 3.90 -6.08 -14.72
CA ASN A 84 4.55 -7.38 -14.80
C ASN A 84 6.02 -7.35 -14.35
N ALA A 85 6.69 -6.20 -14.41
CA ALA A 85 8.09 -6.06 -14.00
C ALA A 85 8.27 -6.05 -12.47
N THR A 86 7.26 -5.64 -11.71
CA THR A 86 7.33 -5.52 -10.24
C THR A 86 6.71 -6.72 -9.52
N ALA A 87 5.84 -7.47 -10.22
CA ALA A 87 5.07 -8.55 -9.63
C ALA A 87 5.92 -9.81 -9.34
N GLY A 88 6.54 -9.84 -8.16
CA GLY A 88 7.24 -11.01 -7.62
C GLY A 88 8.77 -10.94 -7.71
N ASP A 89 9.35 -9.87 -8.24
CA ASP A 89 10.77 -9.57 -8.07
C ASP A 89 11.00 -8.90 -6.69
N PRO A 90 11.72 -9.56 -5.76
CA PRO A 90 11.99 -8.97 -4.45
C PRO A 90 12.75 -7.64 -4.52
N VAL A 91 13.60 -7.44 -5.54
CA VAL A 91 14.37 -6.20 -5.70
C VAL A 91 13.44 -5.05 -6.10
N ALA A 92 12.58 -5.25 -7.10
CA ALA A 92 11.59 -4.25 -7.50
C ALA A 92 10.60 -3.92 -6.36
N VAL A 93 10.16 -4.93 -5.60
CA VAL A 93 9.28 -4.75 -4.43
C VAL A 93 9.97 -3.88 -3.37
N GLN A 94 11.22 -4.19 -3.03
CA GLN A 94 11.98 -3.44 -2.05
C GLN A 94 12.30 -2.01 -2.52
N ALA A 95 12.56 -1.83 -3.82
CA ALA A 95 12.80 -0.52 -4.41
C ALA A 95 11.57 0.38 -4.31
N LEU A 96 10.37 -0.17 -4.57
CA LEU A 96 9.12 0.56 -4.43
C LEU A 96 8.82 0.89 -2.96
N ALA A 97 8.97 -0.07 -2.04
CA ALA A 97 8.79 0.19 -0.61
C ALA A 97 9.74 1.29 -0.11
N ALA A 98 11.02 1.22 -0.49
CA ALA A 98 12.00 2.25 -0.14
C ALA A 98 11.68 3.62 -0.75
N ALA A 99 11.09 3.67 -1.95
CA ALA A 99 10.66 4.93 -2.58
C ALA A 99 9.48 5.57 -1.83
N LEU A 100 8.54 4.75 -1.34
CA LEU A 100 7.43 5.22 -0.51
C LEU A 100 7.94 5.85 0.79
N ASP A 101 8.91 5.21 1.44
CA ASP A 101 9.54 5.73 2.66
C ASP A 101 10.29 7.05 2.40
N ARG A 102 11.07 7.13 1.32
CA ARG A 102 11.78 8.36 0.92
C ARG A 102 10.82 9.51 0.65
N ALA A 103 9.67 9.25 0.06
CA ALA A 103 8.66 10.27 -0.23
C ALA A 103 8.10 10.91 1.05
N GLN A 104 8.22 10.26 2.21
CA GLN A 104 7.77 10.84 3.49
C GLN A 104 8.74 11.85 4.09
N VAL A 105 9.97 11.98 3.55
CA VAL A 105 10.98 12.91 4.08
C VAL A 105 10.64 14.37 3.79
N SER A 106 9.85 14.64 2.75
CA SER A 106 9.43 15.99 2.34
C SER A 106 7.93 16.13 2.49
N ASP A 107 7.46 17.17 3.19
CA ASP A 107 6.03 17.44 3.36
C ASP A 107 5.27 17.55 2.03
N VAL A 108 5.90 18.15 1.02
CA VAL A 108 5.33 18.29 -0.34
C VAL A 108 5.19 16.92 -1.01
N ALA A 109 6.22 16.08 -0.91
CA ALA A 109 6.19 14.73 -1.46
C ALA A 109 5.20 13.84 -0.72
N ALA A 110 5.13 13.95 0.61
CA ALA A 110 4.22 13.19 1.45
C ALA A 110 2.76 13.49 1.10
N GLU A 111 2.40 14.78 0.99
CA GLU A 111 1.05 15.21 0.62
C GLU A 111 0.66 14.75 -0.80
N ARG A 112 1.56 14.92 -1.77
CA ARG A 112 1.32 14.44 -3.15
C ARG A 112 1.19 12.92 -3.20
N THR A 113 2.03 12.21 -2.45
CA THR A 113 1.98 10.75 -2.35
C THR A 113 0.66 10.31 -1.75
N ALA A 114 0.21 10.93 -0.66
CA ALA A 114 -1.07 10.65 -0.02
C ALA A 114 -2.26 10.78 -0.98
N GLN A 115 -2.26 11.81 -1.83
CA GLN A 115 -3.28 12.00 -2.87
C GLN A 115 -3.20 10.95 -3.99
N ALA A 116 -2.00 10.41 -4.25
CA ALA A 116 -1.75 9.40 -5.28
C ALA A 116 -2.01 7.96 -4.83
N LEU A 117 -2.04 7.69 -3.51
CA LEU A 117 -2.18 6.34 -2.95
C LEU A 117 -3.35 5.54 -3.55
N PRO A 118 -4.57 6.07 -3.72
CA PRO A 118 -5.67 5.29 -4.30
C PRO A 118 -5.38 4.77 -5.71
N TYR A 119 -4.67 5.56 -6.53
CA TYR A 119 -4.30 5.14 -7.89
C TYR A 119 -3.19 4.09 -7.88
N LEU A 120 -2.30 4.13 -6.89
CA LEU A 120 -1.27 3.11 -6.70
C LEU A 120 -1.89 1.79 -6.21
N VAL A 121 -2.88 1.85 -5.31
CA VAL A 121 -3.65 0.66 -4.90
C VAL A 121 -4.42 0.07 -6.08
N ALA A 122 -5.14 0.90 -6.84
CA ALA A 122 -5.83 0.45 -8.05
C ALA A 122 -4.86 -0.17 -9.07
N TRP A 123 -3.66 0.38 -9.20
CA TRP A 123 -2.61 -0.18 -10.04
C TRP A 123 -2.24 -1.58 -9.55
N LEU A 124 -1.98 -1.77 -8.24
CA LEU A 124 -1.64 -3.07 -7.65
C LEU A 124 -2.71 -4.15 -7.83
N GLN A 125 -4.00 -3.77 -7.83
CA GLN A 125 -5.10 -4.72 -8.03
C GLN A 125 -5.11 -5.32 -9.45
N ARG A 126 -4.38 -4.74 -10.41
CA ARG A 126 -4.21 -5.29 -11.76
C ARG A 126 -3.22 -6.46 -11.80
N VAL A 127 -2.51 -6.76 -10.70
CA VAL A 127 -1.57 -7.89 -10.62
C VAL A 127 -2.36 -9.20 -10.80
N PRO A 128 -1.96 -10.09 -11.73
CA PRO A 128 -2.49 -11.44 -11.77
C PRO A 128 -2.26 -12.14 -10.43
N ASP A 129 -3.29 -12.80 -9.90
CA ASP A 129 -3.28 -13.44 -8.57
C ASP A 129 -3.13 -12.45 -7.41
N PHE A 130 -3.64 -11.22 -7.56
CA PHE A 130 -3.77 -10.31 -6.41
C PHE A 130 -4.68 -10.93 -5.33
N PRO A 131 -4.30 -10.90 -4.04
CA PRO A 131 -3.04 -10.40 -3.48
C PRO A 131 -1.91 -11.45 -3.50
N ARG A 132 -0.66 -11.00 -3.74
CA ARG A 132 0.53 -11.87 -3.72
C ARG A 132 1.36 -11.65 -2.46
N ALA A 133 1.69 -12.71 -1.74
CA ALA A 133 2.46 -12.64 -0.49
C ALA A 133 3.85 -11.99 -0.64
N ALA A 134 4.48 -12.08 -1.82
CA ALA A 134 5.76 -11.41 -2.08
C ALA A 134 5.65 -9.87 -2.04
N MET A 135 4.45 -9.31 -2.18
CA MET A 135 4.17 -7.87 -2.20
C MET A 135 3.64 -7.35 -0.85
N THR A 136 3.54 -8.20 0.18
CA THR A 136 3.13 -7.82 1.53
C THR A 136 3.85 -6.57 2.07
N PRO A 137 5.18 -6.37 1.87
CA PRO A 137 5.84 -5.14 2.30
C PRO A 137 5.23 -3.87 1.69
N ILE A 138 4.85 -3.90 0.41
CA ILE A 138 4.21 -2.76 -0.25
C ILE A 138 2.82 -2.52 0.33
N TYR A 139 2.03 -3.58 0.51
CA TYR A 139 0.67 -3.45 1.06
C TYR A 139 0.69 -2.81 2.46
N ALA A 140 1.63 -3.25 3.31
CA ALA A 140 1.83 -2.71 4.64
C ALA A 140 2.26 -1.23 4.59
N SER A 141 3.29 -0.90 3.80
CA SER A 141 3.75 0.49 3.65
C SER A 141 2.62 1.41 3.19
N LEU A 142 1.82 1.02 2.19
CA LEU A 142 0.72 1.84 1.70
C LEU A 142 -0.37 2.04 2.76
N LEU A 143 -0.69 1.00 3.54
CA LEU A 143 -1.68 1.11 4.60
C LEU A 143 -1.21 2.08 5.70
N THR A 144 0.05 1.98 6.12
CA THR A 144 0.66 2.93 7.04
C THR A 144 0.64 4.36 6.47
N LEU A 145 0.86 4.55 5.16
CA LEU A 145 0.75 5.88 4.56
C LEU A 145 -0.69 6.43 4.57
N PHE A 146 -1.70 5.58 4.39
CA PHE A 146 -3.09 6.00 4.59
C PHE A 146 -3.38 6.40 6.03
N ALA A 147 -2.82 5.68 7.00
CA ALA A 147 -2.92 6.01 8.43
C ALA A 147 -2.33 7.41 8.72
N LEU A 148 -1.10 7.66 8.24
CA LEU A 148 -0.38 8.93 8.46
C LEU A 148 -0.97 10.12 7.69
N SER A 149 -1.66 9.86 6.58
CA SER A 149 -2.29 10.90 5.77
C SER A 149 -3.38 11.63 6.54
N ARG A 150 -3.61 12.91 6.25
CA ARG A 150 -4.76 13.68 6.77
C ARG A 150 -6.02 13.49 5.93
N ALA A 151 -5.90 12.88 4.74
CA ALA A 151 -7.05 12.65 3.87
C ALA A 151 -7.96 11.60 4.49
N ARG A 152 -9.25 11.94 4.62
CA ARG A 152 -10.32 11.03 5.04
C ARG A 152 -11.46 11.13 4.03
N GLY A 153 -12.08 10.00 3.71
CA GLY A 153 -13.17 9.92 2.73
C GLY A 153 -13.28 8.52 2.13
N ALA A 154 -14.39 8.28 1.41
CA ALA A 154 -14.74 6.99 0.83
C ALA A 154 -13.59 6.34 0.07
N THR A 155 -12.90 7.08 -0.82
CA THR A 155 -11.79 6.53 -1.61
C THR A 155 -10.60 6.05 -0.75
N THR A 156 -10.31 6.72 0.38
CA THR A 156 -9.30 6.28 1.34
C THR A 156 -9.73 4.99 2.03
N TYR A 157 -10.99 4.90 2.45
CA TYR A 157 -11.57 3.72 3.10
C TYR A 157 -11.63 2.51 2.16
N ASP A 158 -12.12 2.69 0.94
CA ASP A 158 -12.18 1.62 -0.07
C ASP A 158 -10.77 1.09 -0.38
N SER A 159 -9.80 1.98 -0.58
CA SER A 159 -8.42 1.62 -0.88
C SER A 159 -7.73 0.93 0.30
N SER A 160 -7.97 1.39 1.53
CA SER A 160 -7.41 0.77 2.73
C SER A 160 -8.03 -0.60 3.01
N GLN A 161 -9.34 -0.78 2.76
CA GLN A 161 -10.01 -2.08 2.88
C GLN A 161 -9.39 -3.12 1.96
N VAL A 162 -9.11 -2.75 0.70
CA VAL A 162 -8.40 -3.62 -0.24
C VAL A 162 -7.05 -4.07 0.31
N LEU A 163 -6.29 -3.15 0.92
CA LEU A 163 -4.98 -3.45 1.49
C LEU A 163 -5.09 -4.33 2.75
N ILE A 164 -6.08 -4.09 3.61
CA ILE A 164 -6.35 -4.91 4.80
C ILE A 164 -6.66 -6.35 4.38
N GLY A 165 -7.58 -6.53 3.43
CA GLY A 165 -7.89 -7.86 2.88
C GLY A 165 -6.68 -8.53 2.23
N ALA A 166 -5.84 -7.78 1.52
CA ALA A 166 -4.61 -8.28 0.91
C ALA A 166 -3.59 -8.78 1.95
N LEU A 167 -3.35 -7.99 3.00
CA LEU A 167 -2.44 -8.32 4.09
C LEU A 167 -2.92 -9.57 4.84
N LEU A 168 -4.20 -9.61 5.16
CA LEU A 168 -4.81 -10.72 5.86
C LEU A 168 -4.77 -12.03 5.05
N THR A 169 -5.05 -11.96 3.74
CA THR A 169 -4.98 -13.12 2.83
C THR A 169 -3.56 -13.64 2.66
N SER A 170 -2.55 -12.76 2.69
CA SER A 170 -1.14 -13.12 2.54
C SER A 170 -0.58 -13.90 3.74
N GLY A 171 -1.27 -13.87 4.88
CA GLY A 171 -0.84 -14.48 6.13
C GLY A 171 0.12 -13.59 6.91
N LEU A 172 -0.31 -13.11 8.08
CA LEU A 172 0.48 -12.24 8.95
C LEU A 172 0.97 -13.01 10.17
N ASP A 173 2.21 -12.72 10.60
CA ASP A 173 2.66 -13.10 11.92
C ASP A 173 2.04 -12.20 13.01
N SER A 174 2.25 -12.55 14.29
CA SER A 174 1.66 -11.81 15.41
C SER A 174 2.10 -10.34 15.46
N LYS A 175 3.32 -10.02 15.04
CA LYS A 175 3.84 -8.64 15.04
C LYS A 175 3.19 -7.84 13.91
N ALA A 176 3.14 -8.40 12.71
CA ALA A 176 2.52 -7.79 11.55
C ALA A 176 1.01 -7.60 11.73
N TYR A 177 0.33 -8.56 12.38
CA TYR A 177 -1.09 -8.41 12.73
C TYR A 177 -1.32 -7.23 13.70
N LYS A 178 -0.48 -7.07 14.72
CA LYS A 178 -0.58 -5.92 15.64
C LYS A 178 -0.35 -4.58 14.94
N ALA A 179 0.60 -4.54 13.99
CA ALA A 179 0.83 -3.35 13.17
C ALA A 179 -0.39 -3.02 12.30
N LEU A 180 -0.99 -4.03 11.65
CA LEU A 180 -2.24 -3.88 10.89
C LEU A 180 -3.36 -3.27 11.74
N ILE A 181 -3.57 -3.77 12.96
CA ILE A 181 -4.60 -3.21 13.86
C ILE A 181 -4.28 -1.77 14.26
N ALA A 182 -3.02 -1.43 14.49
CA ALA A 182 -2.62 -0.06 14.78
C ALA A 182 -2.92 0.89 13.60
N ASP A 183 -2.60 0.49 12.38
CA ASP A 183 -2.90 1.27 11.18
C ASP A 183 -4.41 1.44 10.96
N ILE A 184 -5.21 0.39 11.17
CA ILE A 184 -6.68 0.45 11.09
C ILE A 184 -7.24 1.50 12.07
N ASN A 185 -6.73 1.50 13.31
CA ASN A 185 -7.17 2.46 14.33
C ASN A 185 -6.84 3.90 13.97
N GLU A 186 -5.66 4.13 13.44
CA GLU A 186 -5.23 5.46 13.01
C GLU A 186 -6.06 5.96 11.81
N ILE A 187 -6.39 5.07 10.87
CA ILE A 187 -7.27 5.39 9.73
C ILE A 187 -8.69 5.71 10.22
N ALA A 188 -9.23 4.92 11.16
CA ALA A 188 -10.54 5.18 11.76
C ALA A 188 -10.58 6.55 12.45
N GLY A 189 -9.52 6.88 13.20
CA GLY A 189 -9.41 8.11 13.97
C GLY A 189 -10.57 8.32 14.95
N ASP A 190 -10.77 9.57 15.35
CA ASP A 190 -11.84 9.96 16.29
C ASP A 190 -13.14 10.42 15.60
N GLY A 191 -13.18 10.44 14.26
CA GLY A 191 -14.25 11.04 13.47
C GLY A 191 -15.39 10.08 13.14
N PHE A 192 -16.64 10.49 13.35
CA PHE A 192 -17.83 9.70 13.03
C PHE A 192 -18.46 10.13 11.70
N GLY A 193 -18.25 9.34 10.64
CA GLY A 193 -18.92 9.47 9.36
C GLY A 193 -19.62 8.16 8.97
N ILE A 194 -20.68 8.25 8.15
CA ILE A 194 -21.43 7.07 7.69
C ILE A 194 -20.52 6.09 6.93
N ASP A 195 -19.66 6.60 6.05
CA ASP A 195 -18.71 5.80 5.27
C ASP A 195 -17.73 5.04 6.18
N MET A 196 -17.26 5.68 7.26
CA MET A 196 -16.38 5.05 8.25
C MET A 196 -17.09 3.90 8.98
N ILE A 197 -18.37 4.07 9.35
CA ILE A 197 -19.14 3.04 10.06
C ILE A 197 -19.28 1.78 9.20
N TYR A 198 -19.66 1.94 7.92
CA TYR A 198 -19.76 0.81 7.01
C TYR A 198 -18.38 0.16 6.79
N TRP A 199 -17.34 0.97 6.60
CA TRP A 199 -15.98 0.47 6.45
C TRP A 199 -15.50 -0.37 7.66
N ILE A 200 -15.80 0.04 8.90
CA ILE A 200 -15.46 -0.76 10.09
C ILE A 200 -16.23 -2.09 10.10
N LEU A 201 -17.52 -2.08 9.73
CA LEU A 201 -18.31 -3.32 9.68
C LEU A 201 -17.72 -4.32 8.69
N GLU A 202 -17.33 -3.85 7.51
CA GLU A 202 -16.64 -4.67 6.51
C GLU A 202 -15.33 -5.27 7.05
N ILE A 203 -14.52 -4.48 7.78
CA ILE A 203 -13.28 -4.99 8.41
C ILE A 203 -13.58 -6.09 9.43
N VAL A 204 -14.64 -5.93 10.23
CA VAL A 204 -15.04 -6.94 11.22
C VAL A 204 -15.45 -8.25 10.53
N GLU A 205 -16.13 -8.15 9.39
CA GLU A 205 -16.49 -9.31 8.56
C GLU A 205 -15.25 -9.99 7.99
N ASP A 206 -14.33 -9.24 7.37
CA ASP A 206 -13.05 -9.76 6.84
C ASP A 206 -12.25 -10.52 7.92
N LEU A 207 -12.11 -9.93 9.10
CA LEU A 207 -11.43 -10.56 10.24
C LEU A 207 -12.18 -11.81 10.74
N GLY A 208 -13.51 -11.77 10.73
CA GLY A 208 -14.37 -12.90 11.10
C GLY A 208 -14.24 -14.09 10.15
N GLU A 209 -14.21 -13.84 8.84
CA GLU A 209 -14.09 -14.87 7.81
C GLU A 209 -12.77 -15.65 7.89
N LEU A 210 -11.66 -14.95 8.12
CA LEU A 210 -10.34 -15.59 8.26
C LEU A 210 -10.27 -16.51 9.47
N ARG A 211 -10.88 -16.09 10.59
CA ARG A 211 -10.96 -16.92 11.79
C ARG A 211 -11.80 -18.17 11.55
N CYS A 212 -12.92 -18.05 10.84
CA CYS A 212 -13.73 -19.21 10.43
C CYS A 212 -12.91 -20.18 9.56
N ARG A 213 -12.15 -19.65 8.59
CA ARG A 213 -11.29 -20.46 7.72
C ARG A 213 -10.19 -21.19 8.52
N TYR A 214 -9.52 -20.49 9.44
CA TYR A 214 -8.50 -21.08 10.31
C TYR A 214 -9.05 -22.17 11.25
N GLN A 215 -10.24 -21.96 11.85
CA GLN A 215 -10.88 -22.95 12.72
C GLN A 215 -11.32 -24.22 11.96
N ILE A 216 -11.75 -24.08 10.70
CA ILE A 216 -12.11 -25.22 9.85
C ILE A 216 -10.87 -26.05 9.50
N HIS A 217 -9.76 -25.41 9.10
CA HIS A 217 -8.51 -26.12 8.81
C HIS A 217 -7.91 -26.82 10.04
N ARG A 218 -7.93 -26.17 11.21
CA ARG A 218 -7.47 -26.80 12.46
C ARG A 218 -8.30 -28.01 12.87
N ARG A 219 -9.59 -28.07 12.52
CA ARG A 219 -10.45 -29.24 12.75
C ARG A 219 -10.22 -30.36 11.72
N ALA A 220 -9.77 -30.03 10.51
CA ALA A 220 -9.44 -31.00 9.48
C ALA A 220 -8.10 -31.71 9.72
N ASP A 221 -7.14 -31.06 10.40
CA ASP A 221 -5.85 -31.65 10.80
C ASP A 221 -5.93 -32.55 12.05
N VAL A 222 -7.09 -32.65 12.70
CA VAL A 222 -7.34 -33.64 13.75
C VAL A 222 -7.88 -34.91 13.11
N SER A 223 -7.05 -35.96 13.05
CA SER A 223 -7.42 -37.29 12.53
C SER A 223 -8.76 -37.79 13.13
N PRO A 224 -9.63 -38.49 12.37
CA PRO A 224 -10.99 -38.84 12.83
C PRO A 224 -11.07 -39.86 13.99
N GLU A 225 -9.95 -40.33 14.54
CA GLU A 225 -9.97 -41.48 15.47
C GLU A 225 -10.20 -41.16 16.95
N THR A 226 -10.40 -39.90 17.34
CA THR A 226 -10.65 -39.58 18.76
C THR A 226 -11.82 -38.62 18.96
N ILE A 227 -13.02 -39.01 18.54
CA ILE A 227 -14.27 -38.47 19.13
C ILE A 227 -15.15 -39.64 19.57
N ALA A 228 -14.71 -40.35 20.60
CA ALA A 228 -15.64 -41.04 21.48
C ALA A 228 -16.31 -39.97 22.36
N ALA A 229 -17.57 -39.67 22.06
CA ALA A 229 -18.40 -38.78 22.85
C ALA A 229 -18.57 -39.27 24.29
N PRO A 230 -18.72 -38.35 25.25
CA PRO A 230 -19.68 -38.53 26.32
C PRO A 230 -20.82 -37.53 26.14
N ARG A 231 -22.03 -38.06 25.92
CA ARG A 231 -23.27 -37.32 26.13
C ARG A 231 -23.34 -36.88 27.59
N ALA A 232 -23.18 -35.58 27.84
CA ALA A 232 -23.65 -34.94 29.06
C ALA A 232 -24.50 -33.73 28.68
N THR A 233 -25.82 -33.89 28.82
CA THR A 233 -26.80 -32.80 28.80
C THR A 233 -26.49 -31.81 29.92
N VAL A 234 -25.85 -30.70 29.58
CA VAL A 234 -25.73 -29.51 30.44
C VAL A 234 -26.42 -28.35 29.73
N LYS A 235 -27.57 -27.92 30.24
CA LYS A 235 -28.21 -26.66 29.82
C LYS A 235 -27.34 -25.48 30.29
N PRO A 236 -26.92 -24.55 29.43
CA PRO A 236 -26.32 -23.32 29.91
C PRO A 236 -27.43 -22.36 30.32
N ARG A 237 -27.46 -22.00 31.62
CA ARG A 237 -28.16 -20.81 32.11
C ARG A 237 -27.32 -19.59 31.71
N LEU A 238 -27.82 -18.79 30.76
CA LEU A 238 -27.35 -17.43 30.55
C LEU A 238 -27.57 -16.62 31.84
N ARG A 239 -26.49 -16.28 32.54
CA ARG A 239 -26.47 -15.19 33.54
C ARG A 239 -25.77 -14.01 32.89
N ILE A 240 -26.56 -13.09 32.34
CA ILE A 240 -26.07 -11.77 31.96
C ILE A 240 -25.86 -11.01 33.27
N ARG A 241 -24.60 -10.77 33.66
CA ARG A 241 -24.26 -9.75 34.66
C ARG A 241 -24.27 -8.41 33.94
N SER A 242 -25.27 -7.58 34.20
CA SER A 242 -25.26 -6.17 33.81
C SER A 242 -24.19 -5.45 34.62
N VAL A 243 -23.05 -5.17 34.01
CA VAL A 243 -22.14 -4.11 34.49
C VAL A 243 -22.48 -2.90 33.63
N ALA A 244 -23.11 -1.89 34.25
CA ALA A 244 -23.30 -0.60 33.60
C ALA A 244 -21.93 0.12 33.53
N PRO A 245 -21.45 0.52 32.35
CA PRO A 245 -20.24 1.33 32.26
C PRO A 245 -20.53 2.77 32.67
N ARG A 246 -19.55 3.42 33.29
CA ARG A 246 -19.58 4.86 33.58
C ARG A 246 -19.43 5.63 32.26
N GLU A 247 -20.14 6.74 32.14
CA GLU A 247 -20.39 7.53 30.91
C GLU A 247 -19.13 8.08 30.18
N SER A 248 -17.92 7.79 30.65
CA SER A 248 -16.65 8.19 30.01
C SER A 248 -15.96 7.09 29.18
N GLU A 249 -16.53 5.87 29.08
CA GLU A 249 -15.98 4.71 28.33
C GLU A 249 -16.71 4.42 27.00
N LEU A 250 -17.48 5.37 26.47
CA LEU A 250 -18.34 5.15 25.30
C LEU A 250 -17.64 5.18 23.93
N HIS A 251 -16.34 5.44 23.87
CA HIS A 251 -15.58 5.36 22.63
C HIS A 251 -15.00 3.94 22.46
N TRP A 252 -15.73 3.09 21.74
CA TRP A 252 -15.28 1.80 21.17
C TRP A 252 -15.00 0.61 22.11
N GLY A 253 -15.05 0.75 23.45
CA GLY A 253 -14.69 -0.34 24.39
C GLY A 253 -15.47 -1.66 24.22
N TRP A 254 -16.64 -1.64 23.61
CA TRP A 254 -17.47 -2.81 23.30
C TRP A 254 -17.04 -3.53 22.01
N LEU A 255 -16.57 -2.79 21.00
CA LEU A 255 -15.97 -3.35 19.78
C LEU A 255 -14.61 -3.99 20.11
N TRP A 256 -13.84 -3.35 20.99
CA TRP A 256 -12.59 -3.89 21.52
C TRP A 256 -12.80 -5.12 22.39
N ASN A 257 -13.79 -5.12 23.28
CA ASN A 257 -14.14 -6.33 24.03
C ASN A 257 -14.61 -7.47 23.10
N LEU A 258 -15.21 -7.18 21.95
CA LEU A 258 -15.55 -8.20 20.95
C LEU A 258 -14.31 -8.78 20.27
N LEU A 259 -13.30 -7.94 19.99
CA LEU A 259 -12.02 -8.33 19.38
C LEU A 259 -11.10 -9.05 20.39
N ASP A 260 -11.01 -8.59 21.64
CA ASP A 260 -10.24 -9.20 22.73
C ASP A 260 -10.85 -10.52 23.22
N PHE A 261 -12.19 -10.64 23.28
CA PHE A 261 -12.85 -11.93 23.54
C PHE A 261 -12.57 -12.96 22.43
N CYS A 262 -12.17 -12.51 21.26
CA CYS A 262 -11.74 -13.37 20.15
C CYS A 262 -10.21 -13.62 20.11
N GLY A 263 -9.42 -13.01 21.00
CA GLY A 263 -7.96 -13.11 21.10
C GLY A 263 -7.44 -13.97 22.28
N GLY A 264 -8.33 -14.66 23.01
CA GLY A 264 -7.99 -15.57 24.11
C GLY A 264 -7.97 -17.04 23.71
#